data_AF-A0A3D2S540-F1
#
_entry.id   AF-A0A3D2S540-F1
#
_cell.length_a   1.000
_cell.length_b   1.000
_cell.length_c   1.000
_cell.angle_alpha   90.00
_cell.angle_beta   90.00
_cell.angle_gamma   90.00
#
_symmetry.space_group_name_H-M   'P 1'
#
loop_
_entity.id
_entity.type
_entity.pdbx_description
1 polymer ?
#
loop_
_entity_poly.entity_id
_entity_poly.type
_entity_poly.pdbx_seq_one_letter_code
_entity_poly.pdbx_strand_id
1 'polypeptide(L)'
;IKIILILRDPSERAYSQYMHNRRDLREPLDFEAAIAAEKQRMQDNWHFDFFYVDKGFYYHQVKAFTQEFRHVKILFFEDFESNPGKAVEEVLEFLELPMLESLEEVKKRNQSGEMKVKWIKRLMSDRTNPILNGIRKLMSRKTRKQLRNFVKNTL
;
A
#
# COMPACT_ATOMS: atom_id res chain seq x y z
N ILE A 1 25.09 5.02 4.85
CA ILE A 1 23.64 4.92 4.59
C ILE A 1 23.35 3.49 4.13
N LYS A 2 22.32 2.86 4.69
CA LYS A 2 21.86 1.51 4.32
C LYS A 2 20.50 1.64 3.64
N ILE A 3 20.33 1.00 2.47
CA ILE A 3 19.10 1.04 1.68
C ILE A 3 18.50 -0.37 1.64
N ILE A 4 17.20 -0.49 1.89
CA ILE A 4 16.47 -1.75 1.76
C ILE A 4 15.40 -1.55 0.69
N LEU A 5 15.44 -2.37 -0.35
CA LEU A 5 14.45 -2.41 -1.42
C LEU A 5 13.62 -3.68 -1.26
N ILE A 6 12.29 -3.55 -1.19
CA ILE A 6 11.37 -4.69 -1.20
C ILE A 6 10.66 -4.69 -2.56
N LEU A 7 10.94 -5.71 -3.36
CA LEU A 7 10.34 -5.90 -4.67
C LEU A 7 9.23 -6.94 -4.57
N ARG A 8 8.22 -6.83 -5.42
CA ARG A 8 7.14 -7.80 -5.57
C ARG A 8 7.01 -8.12 -7.05
N ASP A 9 6.44 -9.27 -7.39
CA ASP A 9 5.98 -9.54 -8.74
C ASP A 9 5.28 -8.28 -9.32
N PRO A 10 5.73 -7.78 -10.49
CA PRO A 10 5.31 -6.48 -10.99
C PRO A 10 3.82 -6.45 -11.35
N SER A 11 3.25 -7.57 -11.80
CA SER A 11 1.82 -7.68 -12.13
C SER A 11 0.98 -7.61 -10.86
N GLU A 12 1.37 -8.37 -9.84
CA GLU A 12 0.75 -8.37 -8.52
C GLU A 12 0.84 -7.01 -7.82
N ARG A 13 2.00 -6.33 -7.95
CA ARG A 13 2.19 -4.97 -7.44
C ARG A 13 1.29 -3.96 -8.17
N ALA A 14 1.20 -4.04 -9.49
CA ALA A 14 0.36 -3.18 -10.31
C ALA A 14 -1.12 -3.29 -9.89
N TYR A 15 -1.63 -4.53 -9.80
CA TYR A 15 -3.00 -4.78 -9.37
C TYR A 15 -3.26 -4.31 -7.93
N SER A 16 -2.31 -4.54 -7.02
CA SER A 16 -2.42 -4.05 -5.64
C SER A 16 -2.52 -2.53 -5.56
N GLN A 17 -1.75 -1.80 -6.38
CA GLN A 17 -1.81 -0.34 -6.46
C GLN A 17 -3.12 0.16 -7.10
N TYR A 18 -3.60 -0.51 -8.14
CA TYR A 18 -4.93 -0.25 -8.71
C TYR A 18 -6.02 -0.41 -7.66
N MET A 19 -6.03 -1.52 -6.92
CA MET A 19 -6.98 -1.78 -5.84
C MET A 19 -6.87 -0.76 -4.70
N HIS A 20 -5.67 -0.23 -4.42
CA HIS A 20 -5.50 0.87 -3.49
C HIS A 20 -6.19 2.16 -3.98
N ASN A 21 -6.03 2.52 -5.26
CA ASN A 21 -6.66 3.70 -5.83
C ASN A 21 -8.18 3.56 -5.97
N ARG A 22 -8.68 2.37 -6.30
CA ARG A 22 -10.10 2.02 -6.27
C ARG A 22 -10.68 2.08 -4.86
N ARG A 23 -9.97 1.44 -3.92
CA ARG A 23 -9.87 1.72 -2.48
C ARG A 23 -10.29 3.14 -2.18
N ASP A 24 -9.49 4.04 -2.71
CA ASP A 24 -9.49 5.43 -2.34
C ASP A 24 -10.45 6.29 -3.19
N LEU A 25 -11.26 5.66 -4.07
CA LEU A 25 -12.17 6.30 -5.03
C LEU A 25 -11.44 7.27 -5.98
N ARG A 26 -10.15 7.03 -6.23
CA ARG A 26 -9.29 7.82 -7.11
C ARG A 26 -9.26 7.28 -8.53
N GLU A 27 -9.44 5.98 -8.70
CA GLU A 27 -9.42 5.32 -10.01
C GLU A 27 -10.86 5.08 -10.51
N PRO A 28 -11.33 5.85 -11.50
CA PRO A 28 -12.67 5.65 -12.06
C PRO A 28 -12.73 4.45 -13.02
N LEU A 29 -11.63 4.10 -13.68
CA LEU A 29 -11.59 3.06 -14.71
C LEU A 29 -11.53 1.66 -14.11
N ASP A 30 -11.84 0.65 -14.93
CA ASP A 30 -11.46 -0.73 -14.63
C ASP A 30 -9.95 -0.94 -14.88
N PHE A 31 -9.42 -2.10 -14.50
CA PHE A 31 -7.97 -2.32 -14.50
C PHE A 31 -7.35 -2.26 -15.90
N GLU A 32 -8.01 -2.85 -16.90
CA GLU A 32 -7.52 -2.86 -18.28
C GLU A 32 -7.53 -1.45 -18.87
N ALA A 33 -8.63 -0.70 -18.73
CA ALA A 33 -8.71 0.68 -19.19
C ALA A 33 -7.76 1.60 -18.41
N ALA A 34 -7.52 1.34 -17.12
CA ALA A 34 -6.60 2.09 -16.30
C ALA A 34 -5.14 1.94 -16.78
N ILE A 35 -4.74 0.72 -17.17
CA ILE A 35 -3.43 0.46 -17.80
C ILE A 35 -3.36 1.13 -19.17
N ALA A 36 -4.39 1.00 -20.00
CA ALA A 36 -4.41 1.61 -21.33
C ALA A 36 -4.28 3.15 -21.27
N ALA A 37 -4.86 3.78 -20.23
CA ALA A 37 -4.78 5.22 -20.01
C ALA A 37 -3.42 5.70 -19.43
N GLU A 38 -2.58 4.80 -18.93
CA GLU A 38 -1.35 5.13 -18.20
C GLU A 38 -0.41 6.04 -18.99
N LYS A 39 -0.15 5.71 -20.26
CA LYS A 39 0.73 6.51 -21.12
C LYS A 39 0.26 7.95 -21.27
N GLN A 40 -1.05 8.16 -21.44
CA GLN A 40 -1.63 9.50 -21.53
C GLN A 40 -1.53 10.22 -20.18
N ARG A 41 -1.83 9.52 -19.07
CA ARG A 41 -1.70 10.06 -17.71
C ARG A 41 -0.29 10.54 -17.40
N MET A 42 0.74 9.83 -17.88
CA MET A 42 2.14 10.27 -17.75
C MET A 42 2.40 11.57 -18.52
N GLN A 43 1.90 11.68 -19.75
CA GLN A 43 2.04 12.90 -20.56
C GLN A 43 1.31 14.09 -19.94
N ASP A 44 0.15 13.83 -19.34
CA ASP A 44 -0.68 14.81 -18.65
C ASP A 44 -0.17 15.15 -17.24
N ASN A 45 1.02 14.64 -16.84
CA ASN A 45 1.64 14.84 -15.53
C ASN A 45 0.73 14.43 -14.35
N TRP A 46 -0.03 13.35 -14.51
CA TRP A 46 -0.73 12.76 -13.38
C TRP A 46 0.25 12.29 -12.32
N HIS A 47 -0.25 12.13 -11.08
CA HIS A 47 0.55 11.56 -10.01
C HIS A 47 0.99 10.13 -10.37
N PHE A 48 2.23 9.76 -10.05
CA PHE A 48 2.81 8.43 -10.33
C PHE A 48 2.05 7.25 -9.70
N ASP A 49 1.06 7.54 -8.85
CA ASP A 49 0.20 6.53 -8.25
C ASP A 49 -0.66 5.80 -9.29
N PHE A 50 -0.84 6.40 -10.46
CA PHE A 50 -1.61 5.83 -11.58
C PHE A 50 -0.72 5.19 -12.65
N PHE A 51 0.61 5.12 -12.40
CA PHE A 51 1.56 4.48 -13.31
C PHE A 51 1.76 3.02 -12.86
N TYR A 52 0.76 2.19 -13.15
CA TYR A 52 0.65 0.83 -12.66
C TYR A 52 1.67 -0.10 -13.30
N VAL A 53 1.98 0.05 -14.58
CA VAL A 53 2.97 -0.78 -15.30
C VAL A 53 4.37 -0.22 -15.17
N ASP A 54 4.55 1.08 -15.41
CA ASP A 54 5.86 1.75 -15.43
C ASP A 54 6.66 1.51 -14.15
N LYS A 55 6.01 1.65 -12.99
CA LYS A 55 6.63 1.39 -11.68
C LYS A 55 7.08 -0.05 -11.47
N GLY A 56 6.59 -1.00 -12.27
CA GLY A 56 7.01 -2.40 -12.26
C GLY A 56 8.35 -2.65 -12.98
N PHE A 57 8.84 -1.71 -13.78
CA PHE A 57 10.14 -1.82 -14.43
C PHE A 57 11.27 -1.45 -13.46
N TYR A 58 11.58 -2.35 -12.55
CA TYR A 58 12.51 -2.09 -11.45
C TYR A 58 13.96 -1.91 -11.87
N TYR A 59 14.38 -2.40 -13.04
CA TYR A 59 15.80 -2.44 -13.44
C TYR A 59 16.50 -1.09 -13.25
N HIS A 60 15.95 -0.01 -13.83
CA HIS A 60 16.56 1.31 -13.76
C HIS A 60 16.59 1.86 -12.33
N GLN A 61 15.52 1.63 -11.57
CA GLN A 61 15.39 2.09 -10.18
C GLN A 61 16.42 1.38 -9.28
N VAL A 62 16.46 0.04 -9.34
CA VAL A 62 17.39 -0.80 -8.57
C VAL A 62 18.83 -0.48 -8.93
N LYS A 63 19.15 -0.38 -10.23
CA LYS A 63 20.49 -0.04 -10.71
C LYS A 63 20.97 1.31 -10.16
N ALA A 64 20.12 2.34 -10.16
CA ALA A 64 20.50 3.64 -9.62
C ALA A 64 20.90 3.55 -8.14
N PHE A 65 20.16 2.79 -7.33
CA PHE A 65 20.52 2.60 -5.91
C PHE A 65 21.78 1.77 -5.72
N THR A 66 21.95 0.68 -6.47
CA THR A 66 23.12 -0.21 -6.31
C THR A 66 24.42 0.38 -6.84
N GLN A 67 24.34 1.36 -7.76
CA GLN A 67 25.51 2.09 -8.25
C GLN A 67 25.96 3.20 -7.29
N GLU A 68 25.01 3.91 -6.66
CA GLU A 68 25.31 5.07 -5.82
C GLU A 68 25.54 4.71 -4.34
N PHE A 69 24.93 3.63 -3.85
CA PHE A 69 25.01 3.23 -2.45
C PHE A 69 25.78 1.92 -2.28
N ARG A 70 26.78 1.93 -1.40
CA ARG A 70 27.59 0.75 -1.07
C ARG A 70 26.80 -0.37 -0.38
N HIS A 71 25.79 -0.02 0.41
CA HIS A 71 25.02 -0.96 1.22
C HIS A 71 23.55 -0.96 0.78
N VAL A 72 23.21 -1.90 -0.11
CA VAL A 72 21.84 -2.11 -0.59
C VAL A 72 21.45 -3.57 -0.35
N LYS A 73 20.33 -3.79 0.34
CA LYS A 73 19.68 -5.09 0.49
C LYS A 73 18.42 -5.12 -0.37
N ILE A 74 18.26 -6.17 -1.16
CA ILE A 74 17.04 -6.43 -1.93
C ILE A 74 16.35 -7.62 -1.28
N LEU A 75 15.05 -7.47 -1.02
CA LEU A 75 14.16 -8.52 -0.53
C LEU A 75 13.02 -8.70 -1.51
N PHE A 76 12.50 -9.92 -1.61
CA PHE A 76 11.26 -10.18 -2.33
C PHE A 76 10.09 -10.24 -1.35
N PHE A 77 8.98 -9.64 -1.74
CA PHE A 77 7.77 -9.57 -0.94
C PHE A 77 7.18 -10.96 -0.70
N GLU A 78 7.35 -11.86 -1.65
CA GLU A 78 6.90 -13.26 -1.59
C GLU A 78 7.68 -14.04 -0.53
N ASP A 79 8.99 -13.81 -0.41
CA ASP A 79 9.83 -14.37 0.66
C ASP A 79 9.42 -13.80 2.02
N PHE A 80 9.15 -12.49 2.07
CA PHE A 80 8.63 -11.83 3.26
C PHE A 80 7.25 -12.36 3.69
N GLU A 81 6.35 -12.64 2.75
CA GLU A 81 5.03 -13.21 3.06
C GLU A 81 5.11 -14.67 3.49
N SER A 82 5.99 -15.47 2.88
CA SER A 82 6.12 -16.89 3.18
C SER A 82 6.86 -17.16 4.49
N ASN A 83 7.89 -16.36 4.79
CA ASN A 83 8.63 -16.44 6.06
C ASN A 83 9.02 -15.05 6.56
N PRO A 84 8.08 -14.32 7.20
CA PRO A 84 8.35 -12.99 7.75
C PRO A 84 9.51 -12.99 8.75
N GLY A 85 9.69 -14.09 9.49
CA GLY A 85 10.73 -14.19 10.51
C GLY A 85 12.13 -14.13 9.91
N LYS A 86 12.38 -14.98 8.91
CA LYS A 86 13.64 -14.99 8.17
C LYS A 86 13.91 -13.63 7.50
N ALA A 87 12.90 -13.02 6.88
CA ALA A 87 13.08 -11.72 6.26
C ALA A 87 13.43 -10.62 7.27
N VAL A 88 12.88 -10.67 8.49
CA VAL A 88 13.26 -9.76 9.58
C VAL A 88 14.68 -10.03 10.06
N GLU A 89 15.09 -11.28 10.23
CA GLU A 89 16.47 -11.65 10.58
C GLU A 89 17.47 -11.10 9.55
N GLU A 90 17.19 -11.27 8.26
CA GLU A 90 18.03 -10.73 7.18
C GLU A 90 18.13 -9.20 7.21
N VAL A 91 17.06 -8.51 7.61
CA VAL A 91 17.05 -7.05 7.81
C VAL A 91 17.87 -6.66 9.04
N LEU A 92 17.72 -7.36 10.16
CA LEU A 92 18.48 -7.08 11.39
C LEU A 92 19.98 -7.29 11.16
N GLU A 93 20.35 -8.39 10.49
CA GLU A 93 21.72 -8.66 10.09
C GLU A 93 22.27 -7.54 9.19
N PHE A 94 21.53 -7.17 8.13
CA PHE A 94 21.93 -6.08 7.24
C PHE A 94 22.08 -4.74 7.98
N LEU A 95 21.23 -4.48 8.98
CA LEU A 95 21.29 -3.29 9.81
C LEU A 95 22.35 -3.35 10.91
N GLU A 96 22.99 -4.50 11.14
CA GLU A 96 23.91 -4.77 12.26
C GLU A 96 23.23 -4.58 13.63
N LEU A 97 21.99 -5.06 13.74
CA LEU A 97 21.21 -5.03 14.97
C LEU A 97 21.19 -6.41 15.65
N PRO A 98 21.08 -6.47 16.99
CA PRO A 98 20.87 -7.73 17.70
C PRO A 98 19.60 -8.44 17.22
N MET A 99 19.65 -9.77 17.20
CA MET A 99 18.48 -10.59 16.91
C MET A 99 17.41 -10.43 17.98
N LEU A 100 16.14 -10.52 17.58
CA LEU A 100 15.02 -10.49 18.51
C LEU A 100 14.84 -11.87 19.14
N GLU A 101 14.68 -11.91 20.47
CA GLU A 101 14.47 -13.17 21.21
C GLU A 101 13.16 -13.86 20.81
N SER A 102 12.15 -13.07 20.43
CA SER A 102 10.95 -13.57 19.77
C SER A 102 10.36 -12.50 18.87
N LEU A 103 9.86 -12.92 17.71
CA LEU A 103 9.00 -12.10 16.87
C LEU A 103 7.56 -12.35 17.32
N GLU A 104 6.89 -11.31 17.84
CA GLU A 104 5.45 -11.39 18.02
C GLU A 104 4.80 -11.82 16.70
N GLU A 105 3.86 -12.75 16.78
CA GLU A 105 3.16 -13.27 15.60
C GLU A 105 2.46 -12.10 14.89
N VAL A 106 2.97 -11.72 13.71
CA VAL A 106 2.39 -10.63 12.94
C VAL A 106 1.04 -11.10 12.45
N LYS A 107 -0.04 -10.68 13.12
CA LYS A 107 -1.41 -10.96 12.67
C LYS A 107 -1.55 -10.52 11.22
N LYS A 108 -1.73 -11.50 10.32
CA LYS A 108 -2.01 -11.26 8.91
C LYS A 108 -3.22 -10.34 8.82
N ARG A 109 -2.99 -9.08 8.40
CA ARG A 109 -4.08 -8.15 8.12
C ARG A 109 -4.65 -8.53 6.76
N ASN A 110 -5.95 -8.77 6.70
CA ASN A 110 -6.64 -9.07 5.45
C ASN A 110 -6.29 -8.03 4.38
N GLN A 111 -6.09 -8.50 3.15
CA GLN A 111 -5.89 -7.65 1.98
C GLN A 111 -6.99 -6.58 1.92
N SER A 112 -6.60 -5.38 1.52
CA SER A 112 -7.55 -4.27 1.38
C SER A 112 -8.57 -4.60 0.29
N GLY A 113 -9.83 -4.80 0.67
CA GLY A 113 -10.94 -4.91 -0.29
C GLY A 113 -11.45 -3.55 -0.76
N GLU A 114 -12.10 -3.53 -1.93
CA GLU A 114 -12.98 -2.41 -2.30
C GLU A 114 -14.14 -2.33 -1.30
N MET A 115 -14.45 -1.13 -0.80
CA MET A 115 -15.71 -0.92 -0.06
C MET A 115 -16.86 -1.06 -1.05
N LYS A 116 -17.82 -1.97 -0.82
CA LYS A 116 -18.90 -2.20 -1.79
C LYS A 116 -19.79 -0.95 -1.88
N VAL A 117 -19.94 -0.21 -0.78
CA VAL A 117 -20.76 1.01 -0.74
C VAL A 117 -19.93 2.31 -0.84
N LYS A 118 -19.74 2.78 -2.09
CA LYS A 118 -18.92 3.97 -2.43
C LYS A 118 -19.44 5.29 -1.83
N TRP A 119 -20.77 5.48 -1.68
CA TRP A 119 -21.33 6.72 -1.14
C TRP A 119 -21.07 6.91 0.35
N ILE A 120 -21.07 5.82 1.13
CA ILE A 120 -20.72 5.85 2.57
C ILE A 120 -19.26 6.22 2.72
N LYS A 121 -18.39 5.67 1.87
CA LYS A 121 -16.99 6.08 1.84
C LYS A 121 -16.87 7.58 1.56
N ARG A 122 -17.56 8.10 0.54
CA ARG A 122 -17.56 9.54 0.21
C ARG A 122 -18.00 10.40 1.39
N LEU A 123 -19.11 10.02 2.04
CA LEU A 123 -19.61 10.67 3.27
C LEU A 123 -18.57 10.60 4.41
N MET A 124 -17.95 9.44 4.63
CA MET A 124 -16.95 9.25 5.69
C MET A 124 -15.60 9.93 5.41
N SER A 125 -15.24 10.15 4.15
CA SER A 125 -14.04 10.88 3.76
C SER A 125 -14.27 12.38 3.65
N ASP A 126 -15.53 12.81 3.55
CA ASP A 126 -15.90 14.23 3.50
C ASP A 126 -15.55 14.90 4.84
N ARG A 127 -14.56 15.80 4.77
CA ARG A 127 -14.11 16.64 5.89
C ARG A 127 -14.74 18.03 5.86
N THR A 128 -15.52 18.35 4.84
CA THR A 128 -16.19 19.64 4.67
C THR A 128 -17.57 19.67 5.31
N ASN A 129 -18.20 18.51 5.52
CA ASN A 129 -19.52 18.42 6.13
C ASN A 129 -19.50 18.72 7.65
N PRO A 130 -20.14 19.83 8.10
CA PRO A 130 -20.10 20.27 9.50
C PRO A 130 -20.84 19.33 10.45
N ILE A 131 -21.92 18.70 9.99
CA ILE A 131 -22.74 17.77 10.78
C ILE A 131 -21.92 16.50 11.09
N LEU A 132 -21.30 15.92 10.07
CA LEU A 132 -20.45 14.73 10.24
C LEU A 132 -19.24 15.01 11.13
N ASN A 133 -18.65 16.20 11.01
CA ASN A 133 -17.54 16.60 11.87
C ASN A 133 -17.98 16.80 13.33
N GLY A 134 -19.17 17.34 13.58
CA GLY A 134 -19.78 17.41 14.90
C GLY A 134 -19.99 16.03 15.51
N ILE A 135 -20.63 15.11 14.78
CA ILE A 135 -20.85 13.72 15.22
C ILE A 135 -19.52 13.01 15.48
N ARG A 136 -18.51 13.20 14.61
CA ARG A 136 -17.17 12.63 14.83
C ARG A 136 -16.55 13.10 16.13
N LYS A 137 -16.66 14.39 16.49
CA LYS A 137 -16.14 14.93 17.76
C LYS A 137 -16.77 14.26 18.99
N LEU A 138 -18.06 13.90 18.91
CA LEU A 138 -18.77 13.20 19.97
C LEU A 138 -18.44 11.70 20.07
N MET A 139 -17.92 11.09 18.99
CA MET A 139 -17.53 9.68 19.01
C MET A 139 -16.15 9.45 19.64
N SER A 140 -16.08 8.51 20.59
CA SER A 140 -14.81 7.99 21.11
C SER A 140 -13.98 7.30 20.02
N ARG A 141 -12.66 7.20 20.22
CA ARG A 141 -11.76 6.45 19.30
C ARG A 141 -12.23 5.00 19.09
N LYS A 142 -12.77 4.37 20.13
CA LYS A 142 -13.32 3.00 20.09
C LYS A 142 -14.54 2.93 19.19
N THR A 143 -15.49 3.84 19.35
CA THR A 143 -16.73 3.91 18.56
C THR A 143 -16.42 4.17 17.08
N ARG A 144 -15.48 5.09 16.78
CA ARG A 144 -15.03 5.34 15.39
C ARG A 144 -14.39 4.12 14.74
N LYS A 145 -13.67 3.31 15.52
CA LYS A 145 -13.05 2.05 15.04
C LYS A 145 -14.13 0.99 14.80
N GLN A 146 -15.08 0.83 15.73
CA GLN A 146 -16.20 -0.11 15.59
C GLN A 146 -17.08 0.22 14.39
N LEU A 147 -17.47 1.49 14.21
CA LEU A 147 -18.27 1.93 13.07
C LEU A 147 -17.55 1.67 11.75
N ARG A 148 -16.24 1.99 11.68
CA ARG A 148 -15.43 1.73 10.48
C ARG A 148 -15.34 0.24 10.17
N ASN A 149 -15.19 -0.61 11.18
CA ASN A 149 -15.13 -2.06 10.99
C ASN A 149 -16.50 -2.64 10.59
N PHE A 150 -17.59 -2.15 11.18
CA PHE A 150 -18.96 -2.52 10.79
C PHE A 150 -19.22 -2.17 9.33
N VAL A 151 -18.91 -0.93 8.94
CA VAL A 151 -19.07 -0.48 7.55
C VAL A 151 -18.18 -1.28 6.59
N LYS A 152 -16.97 -1.68 6.99
CA LYS A 152 -16.10 -2.51 6.15
C LYS A 152 -16.55 -3.97 6.00
N ASN A 153 -17.29 -4.51 6.97
CA ASN A 153 -17.65 -5.93 7.03
C ASN A 153 -19.08 -6.19 6.54
N THR A 154 -19.98 -5.23 6.70
CA THR A 154 -21.40 -5.34 6.35
C THR A 154 -21.72 -4.79 4.95
N LEU A 155 -20.87 -3.87 4.46
CA LEU A 155 -21.09 -3.05 3.26
C LEU A 155 -19.81 -2.98 2.41
#